data_AF-A0A9X1IEV4-F1
#
_entry.id   AF-A0A9X1IEV4-F1
#
_cell.length_a   1.000
_cell.length_b   1.000
_cell.length_c   1.000
_cell.angle_alpha   90.00
_cell.angle_beta   90.00
_cell.angle_gamma   90.00
#
_symmetry.space_group_name_H-M   'P 1'
#
loop_
_entity.id
_entity.type
_entity.pdbx_description
1 polymer ?
#
loop_
_entity_poly.entity_id
_entity_poly.type
_entity_poly.pdbx_seq_one_letter_code
_entity_poly.pdbx_strand_id
1 'polypeptide(L)'
;MGLDYIRAQTGKPWRKRWNGGLDRLKAPTLLDLTMSEAARTVTAELNAGSRVKAGDTLIVQSAPDGLTVSDGLRAIGRVANPSPELTTAVRDGGGYAEGVLQRVGLFGDTAEISVK
;
A
#
# COMPACT_ATOMS: atom_id res chain seq x y z
N MET A 1 -29.22 -48.67 -28.24
CA MET A 1 -29.59 -47.25 -28.06
C MET A 1 -28.92 -46.60 -26.82
N GLY A 2 -27.66 -46.92 -26.50
CA GLY A 2 -26.98 -46.37 -25.31
C GLY A 2 -25.73 -45.52 -25.61
N LEU A 3 -25.00 -45.85 -26.68
CA LEU A 3 -23.73 -45.21 -27.04
C LEU A 3 -23.94 -43.83 -27.69
N ASP A 4 -25.00 -43.67 -28.47
CA ASP A 4 -25.37 -42.39 -29.09
C ASP A 4 -25.92 -41.39 -28.07
N TYR A 5 -26.60 -41.87 -27.02
CA TYR A 5 -27.04 -41.02 -25.90
C TYR A 5 -25.86 -40.46 -25.12
N ILE A 6 -24.84 -41.29 -24.84
CA ILE A 6 -23.61 -40.84 -24.20
C ILE A 6 -22.89 -39.83 -25.10
N ARG A 7 -22.76 -40.07 -26.41
CA ARG A 7 -22.10 -39.10 -27.32
C ARG A 7 -22.88 -37.79 -27.48
N ALA A 8 -24.21 -37.83 -27.41
CA ALA A 8 -25.07 -36.65 -27.54
C ALA A 8 -25.21 -35.83 -26.25
N GLN A 9 -25.21 -36.48 -25.07
CA GLN A 9 -25.34 -35.81 -23.76
C GLN A 9 -24.02 -35.54 -23.04
N THR A 10 -22.95 -36.27 -23.37
CA THR A 10 -21.61 -35.89 -22.93
C THR A 10 -21.25 -34.68 -23.77
N GLY A 11 -21.57 -33.48 -23.27
CA GLY A 11 -21.30 -32.23 -23.96
C GLY A 11 -19.81 -32.04 -24.27
N LYS A 12 -19.34 -30.80 -24.40
CA LYS A 12 -17.90 -30.54 -24.54
C LYS A 12 -17.29 -30.40 -23.14
N PRO A 13 -16.86 -31.47 -22.44
CA PRO A 13 -16.35 -31.36 -21.06
C PRO A 13 -15.12 -30.45 -20.99
N TRP A 14 -14.37 -30.38 -22.09
CA TRP A 14 -13.26 -29.45 -22.25
C TRP A 14 -13.69 -27.99 -22.17
N ARG A 15 -14.89 -27.62 -22.65
CA ARG A 15 -15.38 -26.23 -22.61
C ARG A 15 -15.71 -25.80 -21.18
N LYS A 16 -16.33 -26.69 -20.38
CA LYS A 16 -16.58 -26.45 -18.95
C LYS A 16 -15.25 -26.34 -18.17
N ARG A 17 -14.29 -27.21 -18.46
CA ARG A 17 -12.95 -27.17 -17.84
C ARG A 17 -12.17 -25.90 -18.21
N TRP A 18 -12.27 -25.47 -19.47
CA TRP A 18 -11.64 -24.25 -19.97
C TRP A 18 -12.24 -23.00 -19.33
N ASN A 19 -13.58 -22.90 -19.29
CA ASN A 19 -14.26 -21.79 -18.62
C ASN A 19 -13.90 -21.75 -17.13
N GLY A 20 -13.85 -22.89 -16.44
CA GLY A 20 -13.43 -22.94 -15.04
C GLY A 20 -11.95 -22.60 -14.82
N GLY A 21 -11.09 -22.73 -15.83
CA GLY A 21 -9.71 -22.22 -15.80
C GLY A 21 -9.69 -20.70 -16.01
N LEU A 22 -10.45 -20.22 -17.00
CA LEU A 22 -10.59 -18.80 -17.30
C LEU A 22 -11.15 -18.02 -16.09
N ASP A 23 -12.16 -18.56 -15.41
CA ASP A 23 -12.76 -17.92 -14.24
C ASP A 23 -11.81 -17.89 -13.04
N ARG A 24 -10.91 -18.89 -12.90
CA ARG A 24 -9.85 -18.88 -11.89
C ARG A 24 -8.78 -17.83 -12.17
N LEU A 25 -8.49 -17.55 -13.45
CA LEU A 25 -7.54 -16.50 -13.86
C LEU A 25 -8.10 -15.08 -13.71
N LYS A 26 -9.43 -14.92 -13.63
CA LYS A 26 -10.07 -13.61 -13.43
C LYS A 26 -10.04 -13.14 -11.97
N ALA A 27 -9.80 -14.04 -11.03
CA ALA A 27 -9.78 -13.73 -9.61
C ALA A 27 -8.34 -13.64 -9.12
N PRO A 28 -7.94 -12.53 -8.46
CA PRO A 28 -6.61 -12.43 -7.90
C PRO A 28 -6.39 -13.52 -6.83
N THR A 29 -5.26 -14.21 -6.91
CA THR A 29 -4.82 -15.25 -5.98
C THR A 29 -3.77 -14.72 -5.01
N LEU A 30 -3.50 -15.47 -3.94
CA LEU A 30 -2.49 -15.10 -2.93
C LEU A 30 -1.08 -14.89 -3.50
N LEU A 31 -0.80 -15.48 -4.67
CA LEU A 31 0.51 -15.39 -5.33
C LEU A 31 0.55 -14.31 -6.41
N ASP A 32 -0.55 -13.59 -6.64
CA ASP A 32 -0.55 -12.49 -7.59
C ASP A 32 0.22 -11.31 -7.00
N LEU A 33 1.29 -10.93 -7.71
CA LEU A 33 2.12 -9.78 -7.37
C LEU A 33 1.34 -8.49 -7.61
N THR A 34 0.81 -7.90 -6.54
CA THR A 34 0.37 -6.51 -6.56
C THR A 34 1.61 -5.61 -6.52
N MET A 35 2.12 -5.25 -7.69
CA MET A 35 3.15 -4.22 -7.81
C MET A 35 2.51 -2.88 -7.47
N SER A 36 2.57 -2.48 -6.20
CA SER A 36 2.26 -1.10 -5.80
C SER A 36 3.52 -0.28 -6.02
N GLU A 37 3.58 0.38 -7.18
CA GLU A 37 4.57 1.40 -7.52
C GLU A 37 4.23 2.75 -6.85
N ALA A 38 3.50 2.73 -5.73
CA ALA A 38 3.24 3.94 -4.97
C ALA A 38 4.57 4.47 -4.46
N ALA A 39 4.89 5.72 -4.79
CA ALA A 39 6.05 6.41 -4.25
C ALA A 39 5.93 6.41 -2.71
N ARG A 40 6.75 5.57 -2.06
CA ARG A 40 6.77 5.40 -0.60
C ARG A 40 7.51 6.52 0.10
N THR A 41 8.16 7.41 -0.64
CA THR A 41 8.90 8.53 -0.08
C THR A 41 8.03 9.78 -0.09
N VAL A 42 7.88 10.40 1.07
CA VAL A 42 7.11 11.64 1.25
C VAL A 42 7.95 12.72 1.90
N THR A 43 7.59 13.97 1.63
CA THR A 43 8.16 15.14 2.31
C THR A 43 7.26 15.53 3.48
N ALA A 44 7.85 15.58 4.68
CA ALA A 44 7.23 16.11 5.87
C ALA A 44 7.76 17.50 6.19
N GLU A 45 6.86 18.41 6.56
CA GLU A 45 7.14 19.68 7.22
C GLU A 45 7.36 19.40 8.70
N LEU A 46 8.52 19.78 9.22
CA LEU A 46 8.92 19.58 10.60
C LEU A 46 8.49 20.75 11.48
N ASN A 47 8.05 20.43 12.69
CA ASN A 47 7.79 21.42 13.74
C ASN A 47 9.10 22.07 14.20
N ALA A 48 9.06 23.33 14.62
CA ALA A 48 10.22 24.03 15.16
C ALA A 48 10.85 23.28 16.34
N GLY A 49 12.18 23.12 16.33
CA GLY A 49 12.92 22.43 17.39
C GLY A 49 12.81 20.90 17.36
N SER A 50 12.30 20.33 16.26
CA SER A 50 12.37 18.89 16.00
C SER A 50 13.83 18.49 15.81
N ARG A 51 14.29 17.50 16.58
CA ARG A 51 15.63 16.94 16.47
C ARG A 51 15.49 15.58 15.81
N VAL A 52 15.78 15.53 14.52
CA VAL A 52 15.68 14.32 13.71
C VAL A 52 16.96 14.12 12.92
N LYS A 53 17.34 12.88 12.69
CA LYS A 53 18.51 12.51 11.89
C LYS A 53 18.14 11.42 10.88
N ALA A 54 18.92 11.34 9.81
CA ALA A 54 18.78 10.25 8.85
C ALA A 54 18.95 8.89 9.55
N GLY A 55 18.07 7.95 9.21
CA GLY A 55 17.98 6.63 9.81
C GLY A 55 17.04 6.54 11.01
N ASP A 56 16.48 7.65 11.51
CA ASP A 56 15.48 7.60 12.58
C ASP A 56 14.21 6.87 12.11
N THR A 57 13.70 6.00 12.98
CA THR A 57 12.40 5.36 12.80
C THR A 57 11.32 6.27 13.36
N LEU A 58 10.31 6.56 12.55
CA LEU A 58 9.22 7.47 12.83
C LEU A 58 7.89 6.75 12.63
N ILE A 59 6.83 7.30 13.21
CA ILE A 59 5.46 6.83 13.03
C ILE A 59 4.75 7.81 12.10
N VAL A 60 4.24 7.33 10.98
CA VAL A 60 3.34 8.07 10.10
C VAL A 60 1.92 7.64 10.44
N GLN A 61 1.08 8.59 10.84
CA GLN A 61 -0.27 8.30 11.30
C GLN A 61 -1.32 9.10 10.52
N SER A 62 -2.48 8.49 10.30
CA SER A 62 -3.61 9.15 9.67
C SER A 62 -4.22 10.19 10.61
N ALA A 63 -4.50 11.37 10.08
CA ALA A 63 -5.19 12.46 10.77
C ALA A 63 -6.42 12.92 9.96
N PRO A 64 -7.32 13.73 10.54
CA PRO A 64 -8.48 14.26 9.82
C PRO A 64 -8.11 15.06 8.56
N ASP A 65 -6.98 15.75 8.60
CA ASP A 65 -6.49 16.68 7.58
C ASP A 65 -5.32 16.13 6.73
N GLY A 66 -4.93 14.87 6.92
CA GLY A 66 -3.85 14.27 6.13
C GLY A 66 -3.07 13.20 6.91
N LEU A 67 -1.74 13.24 6.79
CA LEU A 67 -0.83 12.38 7.53
C LEU A 67 0.06 13.23 8.45
N THR A 68 0.23 12.78 9.69
CA THR A 68 1.16 13.39 10.65
C THR A 68 2.31 12.45 10.95
N VAL A 69 3.41 13.01 11.43
CA VAL A 69 4.63 12.26 11.74
C VAL A 69 4.99 12.48 13.21
N SER A 70 5.26 11.39 13.92
CA SER A 70 5.74 11.41 15.30
C SER A 70 7.01 10.57 15.50
N ASP A 71 7.82 10.98 16.47
CA ASP A 71 8.90 10.19 17.06
C ASP A 71 8.39 9.64 18.39
N GLY A 72 8.01 8.36 18.42
CA GLY A 72 7.24 7.78 19.50
C GLY A 72 5.96 8.57 19.78
N LEU A 73 5.86 9.14 20.98
CA LEU A 73 4.72 9.96 21.42
C LEU A 73 4.84 11.45 21.04
N ARG A 74 5.99 11.88 20.50
CA ARG A 74 6.24 13.28 20.20
C ARG A 74 5.85 13.59 18.76
N ALA A 75 4.89 14.47 18.55
CA ALA A 75 4.57 15.00 17.23
C ALA A 75 5.74 15.85 16.70
N ILE A 76 6.30 15.46 15.55
CA ILE A 76 7.45 16.14 14.94
C ILE A 76 7.10 16.85 13.65
N GLY A 77 5.94 16.59 13.03
CA GLY A 77 5.56 17.27 11.81
C GLY A 77 4.33 16.70 11.13
N ARG A 78 4.12 17.16 9.89
CA ARG A 78 3.04 16.71 9.01
C ARG A 78 3.55 16.44 7.61
N VAL A 79 2.92 15.52 6.89
CA VAL A 79 3.23 15.30 5.48
C VAL A 79 2.58 16.43 4.66
N ALA A 80 3.37 17.15 3.87
CA ALA A 80 2.91 18.36 3.19
C ALA A 80 1.84 18.08 2.12
N ASN A 81 2.05 17.03 1.32
CA ASN A 81 1.16 16.62 0.23
C ASN A 81 1.20 15.09 0.07
N PRO A 82 0.56 14.32 0.97
CA PRO A 82 0.54 12.87 0.85
C PRO A 82 -0.27 12.47 -0.39
N SER A 83 0.19 11.45 -1.12
CA SER A 83 -0.60 10.90 -2.22
C SER A 83 -1.90 10.28 -1.67
N PRO A 84 -3.01 10.31 -2.43
CA PRO A 84 -4.24 9.65 -2.02
C PRO A 84 -4.03 8.16 -1.78
N GLU A 85 -3.19 7.52 -2.59
CA GLU A 85 -2.82 6.11 -2.45
C GLU A 85 -2.15 5.81 -1.11
N LEU A 86 -1.15 6.62 -0.71
CA LEU A 86 -0.50 6.46 0.59
C LEU A 86 -1.47 6.72 1.74
N THR A 87 -2.30 7.74 1.62
CA THR A 87 -3.29 8.09 2.63
C THR A 87 -4.27 6.95 2.87
N THR A 88 -4.77 6.34 1.78
CA THR A 88 -5.65 5.17 1.83
C THR A 88 -4.92 3.96 2.41
N ALA A 89 -3.68 3.68 1.97
CA ALA A 89 -2.90 2.56 2.47
C ALA A 89 -2.66 2.64 3.99
N VAL A 90 -2.33 3.82 4.51
CA VAL A 90 -2.15 4.03 5.96
C VAL A 90 -3.47 3.84 6.70
N ARG A 91 -4.59 4.36 6.17
CA ARG A 91 -5.92 4.21 6.79
C ARG A 91 -6.38 2.75 6.81
N ASP A 92 -6.26 2.05 5.69
CA ASP A 92 -6.65 0.64 5.57
C ASP A 92 -5.74 -0.28 6.41
N GLY A 93 -4.49 0.12 6.61
CA GLY A 93 -3.51 -0.53 7.50
C GLY A 93 -3.73 -0.30 9.00
N GLY A 94 -4.84 0.33 9.41
CA GLY A 94 -5.14 0.60 10.82
C GLY A 94 -4.77 2.01 11.29
N GLY A 95 -4.44 2.90 10.37
CA GLY A 95 -4.18 4.32 10.64
C GLY A 95 -2.73 4.66 10.96
N TYR A 96 -1.81 3.69 10.91
CA TYR A 96 -0.40 3.87 11.25
C TYR A 96 0.51 3.13 10.27
N ALA A 97 1.70 3.70 10.02
CA ALA A 97 2.77 3.09 9.25
C ALA A 97 4.14 3.47 9.81
N GLU A 98 5.13 2.59 9.61
CA GLU A 98 6.52 2.87 9.95
C GLU A 98 7.15 3.76 8.87
N GLY A 99 7.74 4.87 9.28
CA GLY A 99 8.56 5.73 8.45
C GLY A 99 10.04 5.62 8.81
N VAL A 100 10.91 5.69 7.82
CA VAL A 100 12.36 5.84 8.05
C VAL A 100 12.80 7.15 7.43
N LEU A 101 13.38 8.03 8.23
CA LEU A 101 13.89 9.31 7.76
C LEU A 101 15.10 9.08 6.87
N GLN A 102 15.02 9.52 5.62
CA GLN A 102 16.09 9.37 4.63
C GLN A 102 17.03 10.58 4.65
N ARG A 103 16.44 11.78 4.67
CA ARG A 103 17.17 13.03 4.55
C ARG A 103 16.45 14.15 5.28
N VAL A 104 17.22 15.06 5.88
CA VAL A 104 16.73 16.33 6.41
C VAL A 104 17.09 17.44 5.43
N GLY A 105 16.15 18.33 5.14
CA GLY A 105 16.36 19.49 4.28
C GLY A 105 17.40 20.45 4.85
N LEU A 106 17.98 21.28 3.98
CA LEU A 106 19.09 22.18 4.35
C LEU A 106 18.77 23.09 5.54
N PHE A 107 17.53 23.54 5.65
CA PHE A 107 17.07 24.46 6.70
C PHE A 107 16.50 23.75 7.93
N GLY A 108 16.42 22.41 7.91
CA GLY A 108 15.88 21.62 9.03
C GLY A 108 14.37 21.73 9.24
N ASP A 109 13.66 22.34 8.30
CA ASP A 109 12.21 22.54 8.29
C ASP A 109 11.45 21.43 7.54
N THR A 110 12.18 20.61 6.80
CA THR A 110 11.62 19.56 5.95
C THR A 110 12.42 18.27 6.11
N ALA A 111 11.76 17.12 5.95
CA ALA A 111 12.39 15.81 5.92
C ALA A 111 11.77 14.91 4.87
N GLU A 112 12.59 14.08 4.23
CA GLU A 112 12.15 13.00 3.37
C GLU A 112 12.06 11.71 4.17
N ILE A 113 10.90 11.06 4.10
CA ILE A 113 10.57 9.88 4.90
C ILE A 113 10.13 8.78 3.94
N SER A 114 10.76 7.62 4.04
CA SER A 114 10.31 6.40 3.37
C SER A 114 9.33 5.66 4.26
N VAL A 115 8.10 5.45 3.78
CA VAL A 115 7.02 4.76 4.49
C VAL A 115 6.97 3.29 4.06
N LYS A 116 6.86 2.36 5.02
CA LYS A 116 6.80 0.92 4.75
C LYS A 116 5.39 0.38 4.63
#